data_AF-A0A843A1S5-F1
#
_entry.id   AF-A0A843A1S5-F1
#
_cell.length_a   1.000
_cell.length_b   1.000
_cell.length_c   1.000
_cell.angle_alpha   90.00
_cell.angle_beta   90.00
_cell.angle_gamma   90.00
#
_symmetry.space_group_name_H-M   'P 1'
#
loop_
_entity.id
_entity.type
_entity.pdbx_description
1 polymer ?
#
loop_
_entity_poly.entity_id
_entity_poly.type
_entity_poly.pdbx_seq_one_letter_code
_entity_poly.pdbx_strand_id
1 'polypeptide(L)'
;MIIKTIMIVDEETDIVKQVKAILEKEDVEVVTATNSRQALGRLKEENEETFDLILVNTRMPGSQKTTALFSMKPALKKQPSGIENFLQKPFTKEQLIEFVKEKIRID
;
A
#
# COMPACT_ATOMS: atom_id res chain seq x y z
N MET A 1 19.31 -2.34 10.32
CA MET A 1 17.88 -2.20 10.02
C MET A 1 17.66 -2.66 8.59
N ILE A 2 16.66 -3.49 8.35
CA ILE A 2 16.26 -3.87 7.00
C ILE A 2 15.25 -2.80 6.57
N ILE A 3 15.61 -2.00 5.57
CA ILE A 3 14.70 -1.03 4.97
C ILE A 3 13.60 -1.81 4.25
N LYS A 4 12.34 -1.44 4.49
CA LYS A 4 11.18 -2.07 3.88
C LYS A 4 10.75 -1.31 2.64
N THR A 5 10.32 -2.03 1.61
CA THR A 5 9.89 -1.41 0.34
C THR A 5 8.39 -1.57 0.18
N ILE A 6 7.70 -0.43 0.02
CA ILE A 6 6.24 -0.37 -0.14
C ILE A 6 5.90 0.23 -1.49
N MET A 7 5.00 -0.41 -2.24
CA MET A 7 4.41 0.20 -3.44
C MET A 7 3.02 0.78 -3.14
N ILE A 8 2.77 2.03 -3.52
CA ILE A 8 1.44 2.64 -3.52
C ILE A 8 0.91 2.77 -4.96
N VAL A 9 -0.31 2.28 -5.18
CA VAL A 9 -1.01 2.29 -6.48
C VAL A 9 -2.32 3.06 -6.35
N ASP A 10 -2.36 4.28 -6.89
CA ASP A 10 -3.56 5.12 -6.87
C ASP A 10 -3.58 6.11 -8.04
N GLU A 11 -4.73 6.27 -8.70
CA GLU A 11 -4.90 7.23 -9.79
C GLU A 11 -4.87 8.69 -9.30
N GLU A 12 -5.17 8.92 -8.02
CA GLU A 12 -5.13 10.23 -7.39
C GLU A 12 -3.68 10.62 -7.03
N THR A 13 -3.00 11.36 -7.92
CA THR A 13 -1.57 11.69 -7.75
C THR A 13 -1.25 12.45 -6.46
N ASP A 14 -2.20 13.23 -5.95
CA ASP A 14 -1.99 13.98 -4.70
C ASP A 14 -2.04 13.05 -3.48
N ILE A 15 -2.87 12.00 -3.51
CA ILE A 15 -2.86 10.95 -2.49
C ILE A 15 -1.55 10.17 -2.55
N VAL A 16 -1.10 9.78 -3.76
CA VAL A 16 0.19 9.09 -3.95
C VAL A 16 1.36 9.89 -3.35
N LYS A 17 1.42 11.20 -3.64
CA LYS A 17 2.46 12.09 -3.10
C LYS A 17 2.39 12.21 -1.58
N GLN A 18 1.18 12.35 -1.02
CA GLN A 18 0.99 12.45 0.43
C GLN A 18 1.38 11.16 1.14
N VAL A 19 0.89 10.01 0.67
CA VAL A 19 1.23 8.69 1.23
C VAL A 19 2.73 8.47 1.19
N LYS A 20 3.38 8.76 0.05
CA LYS A 20 4.84 8.68 -0.09
C LYS A 20 5.56 9.56 0.94
N ALA A 21 5.22 10.84 1.02
CA ALA A 21 5.86 11.78 1.92
C ALA A 21 5.64 11.46 3.41
N ILE A 22 4.55 10.77 3.75
CA ILE A 22 4.29 10.28 5.11
C ILE A 22 5.16 9.05 5.41
N LEU A 23 5.13 8.04 4.53
CA LEU A 23 5.79 6.76 4.78
C LEU A 23 7.32 6.85 4.69
N GLU A 24 7.90 7.65 3.78
CA GLU A 24 9.36 7.82 3.70
C GLU A 24 9.98 8.41 4.99
N LYS A 25 9.18 8.94 5.92
CA LYS A 25 9.63 9.39 7.25
C LYS A 25 9.72 8.27 8.28
N GLU A 26 9.25 7.06 7.96
CA GLU A 26 9.17 5.89 8.84
C GLU A 26 10.18 4.80 8.44
N ASP A 27 11.35 5.18 7.89
CA ASP A 27 12.43 4.28 7.47
C ASP A 27 12.01 3.19 6.43
N VAL A 28 11.07 3.54 5.55
CA VAL A 28 10.65 2.70 4.41
C VAL A 28 10.90 3.40 3.07
N GLU A 29 11.26 2.61 2.07
CA GLU A 29 11.30 3.06 0.68
C GLU A 29 9.90 2.97 0.06
N VAL A 30 9.51 4.00 -0.69
CA VAL A 30 8.19 4.07 -1.32
C VAL A 30 8.30 4.16 -2.84
N VAL A 31 7.83 3.11 -3.50
CA VAL A 31 7.63 3.05 -4.95
C VAL A 31 6.21 3.47 -5.27
N THR A 32 6.04 4.23 -6.35
CA THR A 32 4.73 4.76 -6.73
C THR A 32 4.30 4.25 -8.10
N ALA A 33 3.00 4.01 -8.23
CA ALA A 33 2.34 3.75 -9.49
C ALA A 33 0.98 4.46 -9.51
N THR A 34 0.56 4.92 -10.69
CA THR A 34 -0.73 5.62 -10.85
C THR A 34 -1.79 4.76 -11.55
N ASN A 35 -1.44 3.54 -11.92
CA ASN A 35 -2.32 2.58 -12.58
C ASN A 35 -1.69 1.18 -12.55
N SER A 36 -2.50 0.16 -12.88
CA SER A 36 -2.07 -1.24 -12.88
C SER A 36 -0.93 -1.53 -13.86
N ARG A 37 -0.86 -0.81 -15.00
CA ARG A 37 0.24 -1.01 -15.98
C ARG A 37 1.58 -0.60 -15.39
N GLN A 38 1.65 0.56 -14.75
CA GLN A 38 2.85 1.02 -14.06
C GLN A 38 3.22 0.08 -12.91
N ALA A 39 2.25 -0.31 -12.08
CA ALA A 39 2.48 -1.22 -10.95
C ALA A 39 3.06 -2.57 -11.41
N LEU A 40 2.48 -3.19 -12.45
CA LEU A 40 2.99 -4.43 -13.04
C LEU A 40 4.36 -4.26 -13.71
N GLY A 41 4.65 -3.08 -14.27
CA GLY A 41 5.98 -2.74 -14.76
C GLY A 41 7.01 -2.76 -13.65
N ARG A 42 6.72 -2.06 -12.54
CA ARG A 42 7.58 -2.01 -11.34
C ARG A 42 7.85 -3.39 -10.77
N LEU A 43 6.82 -4.22 -10.62
CA LEU A 43 6.98 -5.59 -10.12
C LEU A 43 7.91 -6.44 -10.98
N LYS A 44 7.91 -6.24 -12.30
CA LYS A 44 8.80 -6.95 -13.23
C LYS A 44 10.22 -6.40 -13.21
N GLU A 45 10.36 -5.08 -13.20
CA GLU A 45 11.65 -4.39 -13.25
C GLU A 45 12.45 -4.56 -11.94
N GLU A 46 11.77 -4.50 -10.79
CA GLU A 46 12.39 -4.47 -9.46
C GLU A 46 12.35 -5.83 -8.75
N ASN A 47 11.80 -6.88 -9.39
CA ASN A 47 11.45 -8.18 -8.80
C ASN A 47 10.34 -8.07 -7.73
N GLU A 48 9.29 -8.88 -7.85
CA GLU A 48 8.15 -8.86 -6.93
C GLU A 48 8.54 -9.16 -5.48
N GLU A 49 9.59 -9.96 -5.26
CA GLU A 49 10.11 -10.32 -3.94
C GLU A 49 10.73 -9.13 -3.18
N THR A 50 11.05 -8.04 -3.89
CA THR A 50 11.60 -6.81 -3.29
C THR A 50 10.55 -6.04 -2.50
N PHE A 51 9.26 -6.21 -2.79
CA PHE A 51 8.18 -5.46 -2.16
C PHE A 51 7.65 -6.18 -0.91
N ASP A 52 7.72 -5.53 0.24
CA ASP A 52 7.15 -6.06 1.49
C ASP A 52 5.64 -5.85 1.57
N LEU A 53 5.13 -4.81 0.91
CA LEU A 53 3.73 -4.42 0.91
C LEU A 53 3.35 -3.67 -0.36
N ILE A 54 2.15 -3.94 -0.87
CA ILE A 54 1.53 -3.14 -1.92
C ILE A 54 0.21 -2.59 -1.36
N LEU A 55 0.04 -1.27 -1.45
CA LEU A 55 -1.17 -0.55 -1.13
C LEU A 55 -1.87 -0.19 -2.44
N VAL A 56 -3.09 -0.69 -2.64
CA VAL A 56 -3.85 -0.47 -3.87
C VAL A 56 -5.13 0.28 -3.56
N ASN A 57 -5.36 1.42 -4.21
CA ASN A 57 -6.65 2.09 -4.14
C ASN A 57 -7.75 1.21 -4.76
N THR A 58 -8.81 0.99 -4.00
CA THR A 58 -9.96 0.18 -4.40
C THR A 58 -11.23 0.67 -3.69
N ARG A 59 -12.35 0.02 -3.95
CA ARG A 59 -13.60 0.25 -3.23
C ARG A 59 -13.68 -0.61 -1.98
N MET A 60 -14.31 -0.06 -0.93
CA MET A 60 -14.65 -0.84 0.25
C MET A 60 -15.61 -1.98 -0.10
N PRO A 61 -15.42 -3.19 0.45
CA PRO A 61 -16.41 -4.25 0.33
C PRO A 61 -17.78 -3.78 0.85
N GLY A 62 -18.84 -3.99 0.06
CA GLY A 62 -20.20 -3.58 0.43
C GLY A 62 -20.53 -2.09 0.20
N SER A 63 -19.61 -1.26 -0.30
CA SER A 63 -19.88 0.14 -0.67
C SER A 63 -19.32 0.51 -2.03
N GLN A 64 -20.14 1.12 -2.89
CA GLN A 64 -19.66 1.68 -4.16
C GLN A 64 -19.12 3.10 -4.05
N LYS A 65 -19.47 3.83 -2.97
CA LYS A 65 -19.16 5.25 -2.78
C LYS A 65 -17.88 5.47 -1.98
N THR A 66 -17.43 4.45 -1.28
CA THR A 66 -16.32 4.54 -0.34
C THR A 66 -15.10 3.85 -0.93
N THR A 67 -13.99 4.58 -1.01
CA THR A 67 -12.69 4.06 -1.45
C THR A 67 -11.81 3.76 -0.25
N ALA A 68 -10.81 2.92 -0.45
CA ALA A 68 -9.87 2.49 0.56
C ALA A 68 -8.54 2.08 -0.07
N LEU A 69 -7.48 2.10 0.73
CA LEU A 69 -6.25 1.39 0.39
C LEU A 69 -6.38 -0.05 0.86
N PHE A 70 -6.30 -0.99 -0.08
CA PHE A 70 -6.20 -2.41 0.20
C PHE A 70 -4.73 -2.83 0.28
N SER A 71 -4.35 -3.47 1.38
CA SER A 71 -3.01 -4.02 1.56
C SER A 71 -2.90 -5.44 0.99
N MET A 72 -1.88 -5.72 0.20
CA MET A 72 -1.52 -7.07 -0.23
C MET A 72 -0.01 -7.30 -0.20
N LYS A 73 0.39 -8.57 -0.08
CA LYS A 73 1.79 -9.00 -0.20
C LYS A 73 2.01 -9.68 -1.56
N PRO A 74 3.11 -9.43 -2.28
CA PRO A 74 3.34 -9.99 -3.62
C PRO A 74 3.38 -11.53 -3.61
N ALA A 75 3.98 -12.13 -2.58
CA ALA A 75 4.02 -13.57 -2.41
C ALA A 75 2.70 -14.11 -1.81
N LEU A 76 1.98 -14.91 -2.61
CA LEU A 76 0.75 -15.64 -2.27
C LEU A 76 0.93 -16.58 -1.07
N LYS A 77 0.96 -16.05 0.16
CA LYS A 77 0.33 -16.75 1.28
C LYS A 77 -1.12 -16.31 1.24
N LYS A 78 -2.07 -17.26 1.22
CA LYS A 78 -3.50 -16.99 1.40
C LYS A 78 -3.66 -15.98 2.53
N GLN A 79 -3.84 -14.71 2.20
CA GLN A 79 -4.24 -13.72 3.18
C GLN A 79 -5.74 -13.86 3.33
N PRO A 80 -6.27 -13.97 4.55
CA PRO A 80 -7.70 -13.83 4.77
C PRO A 80 -8.14 -12.51 4.13
N SER A 81 -9.10 -12.56 3.21
CA SER A 81 -9.65 -11.37 2.54
C SER A 81 -10.66 -10.67 3.47
N GLY A 82 -10.21 -10.29 4.66
CA GLY A 82 -11.02 -9.62 5.65
C GLY A 82 -10.94 -8.11 5.56
N ILE A 83 -11.89 -7.44 6.24
CA ILE A 83 -12.03 -5.98 6.26
C ILE A 83 -10.80 -5.30 6.86
N GLU A 84 -10.03 -6.00 7.70
CA GLU A 84 -8.78 -5.54 8.31
C GLU A 84 -7.67 -5.20 7.31
N ASN A 85 -7.79 -5.60 6.04
CA ASN A 85 -6.84 -5.25 4.99
C ASN A 85 -7.23 -3.99 4.21
N PHE A 86 -8.27 -3.27 4.65
CA PHE A 86 -8.72 -2.03 4.04
C PHE A 86 -8.54 -0.85 5.00
N LEU A 87 -7.84 0.18 4.54
CA LEU A 87 -7.81 1.48 5.16
C LEU A 87 -8.76 2.43 4.41
N GLN A 88 -9.94 2.67 4.97
CA GLN A 88 -10.96 3.52 4.38
C GLN A 88 -10.47 4.97 4.21
N LYS A 89 -10.74 5.57 3.04
CA LYS A 89 -10.59 7.01 2.82
C LYS A 89 -11.84 7.79 3.30
N PRO A 90 -11.68 9.03 3.80
CA PRO A 90 -10.40 9.67 4.15
C PRO A 90 -9.77 9.04 5.40
N PHE A 91 -8.44 9.09 5.49
CA PHE A 91 -7.67 8.60 6.62
C PHE A 91 -6.69 9.68 7.10
N THR A 92 -6.28 9.60 8.37
CA THR A 92 -5.23 10.45 8.94
C THR A 92 -3.84 9.87 8.69
N LYS A 93 -2.81 10.68 8.95
CA LYS A 93 -1.41 10.25 8.92
C LYS A 93 -1.18 9.08 9.87
N GLU A 94 -1.71 9.16 11.09
CA GLU A 94 -1.53 8.17 12.15
C GLU A 94 -2.16 6.84 11.74
N GLN A 95 -3.38 6.88 11.18
CA GLN A 95 -4.05 5.68 10.68
C GLN A 95 -3.27 4.99 9.55
N LEU A 96 -2.68 5.77 8.63
CA LEU A 96 -1.83 5.21 7.56
C LEU A 96 -0.58 4.52 8.13
N ILE A 97 0.09 5.15 9.09
CA ILE A 97 1.32 4.61 9.69
C ILE A 97 1.01 3.34 10.48
N GLU A 98 -0.03 3.36 11.33
CA GLU A 98 -0.46 2.20 12.10
C GLU A 98 -0.85 1.04 11.19
N PHE A 99 -1.66 1.32 10.16
CA PHE A 99 -2.07 0.33 9.17
C PHE A 99 -0.88 -0.32 8.47
N VAL A 100 0.13 0.45 8.07
CA VAL A 100 1.33 -0.11 7.45
C VAL A 100 2.12 -0.94 8.46
N LYS A 101 2.41 -0.41 9.66
CA LYS A 101 3.20 -1.10 10.70
C LYS A 101 2.64 -2.47 11.06
N GLU A 102 1.31 -2.58 11.17
CA GLU A 102 0.63 -3.86 11.41
C GLU A 102 0.89 -4.90 10.31
N LYS A 103 1.00 -4.49 9.04
CA LYS A 103 1.17 -5.41 7.90
C LYS A 103 2.61 -5.83 7.66
N ILE A 104 3.57 -4.95 7.91
CA ILE A 104 4.99 -5.23 7.63
C ILE A 104 5.77 -5.80 8.82
N ARG A 105 5.15 -5.96 10.01
CA ARG A 105 5.83 -6.39 11.25
C ARG A 105 7.19 -5.68 11.37
N ILE A 106 7.13 -4.36 11.56
CA ILE A 106 8.29 -3.63 12.03
C ILE A 106 8.39 -3.95 13.53
N ASP A 107 9.41 -4.73 13.90
CA ASP A 107 9.79 -4.95 15.30
C ASP A 107 10.25 -3.64 15.96
#